data_AF-A0A946VD05-F1
#
_entry.id   AF-A0A946VD05-F1
#
_cell.length_a   1.000
_cell.length_b   1.000
_cell.length_c   1.000
_cell.angle_alpha   90.00
_cell.angle_beta   90.00
_cell.angle_gamma   90.00
#
_symmetry.space_group_name_H-M   'P 1'
#
loop_
_entity.id
_entity.type
_entity.pdbx_description
1 polymer ?
#
loop_
_entity_poly.entity_id
_entity_poly.type
_entity_poly.pdbx_seq_one_letter_code
_entity_poly.pdbx_strand_id
1 'polypeptide(L)'
;MGVFIIIASSRSISYPFKLVLGFAVLVEMYLNGSRTGLVAVISAMGIFVLASMSINNPGRLLRISGMLALVSVACITLGVVYKDKLLEQVSQSRVSELVDFASTSKLDDVGSMSDRLDLWDRVAIKVDKFDMFDQMFGRGLTSGVEVASGLGIHNASVSANRIFHNEYLRIYYELGIVGLLIFVSFVAVIILFSWKVKKRAKNVALLSFLPGFFAFLSVENILSASGNAGGIGILLVFSYSTYLYEQAKRNQGKNLVDKKLYANESRYKAA
;
A
#
# COMPACT_ATOMS: atom_id res chain seq x y z
N MET A 1 -7.75 2.36 -3.58
CA MET A 1 -6.50 3.12 -3.31
C MET A 1 -5.63 3.37 -4.56
N GLY A 2 -5.17 2.35 -5.29
CA GLY A 2 -4.20 2.54 -6.40
C GLY A 2 -4.65 3.52 -7.49
N VAL A 3 -5.89 3.38 -7.98
CA VAL A 3 -6.51 4.30 -8.96
C VAL A 3 -6.55 5.74 -8.43
N PHE A 4 -6.92 5.94 -7.17
CA PHE A 4 -6.92 7.26 -6.54
C PHE A 4 -5.54 7.90 -6.54
N ILE A 5 -4.49 7.16 -6.23
CA ILE A 5 -3.11 7.70 -6.22
C ILE A 5 -2.65 8.11 -7.62
N ILE A 6 -3.02 7.34 -8.64
CA ILE A 6 -2.75 7.70 -10.04
C ILE A 6 -3.47 9.01 -10.40
N ILE A 7 -4.76 9.13 -10.05
CA ILE A 7 -5.56 10.33 -10.31
C ILE A 7 -5.01 11.54 -9.54
N ALA A 8 -4.70 11.38 -8.25
CA ALA A 8 -4.12 12.44 -7.41
C ALA A 8 -2.79 12.95 -8.00
N SER A 9 -1.99 12.04 -8.53
CA SER A 9 -0.68 12.33 -9.13
C SER A 9 -0.75 12.81 -10.59
N SER A 10 -1.90 12.70 -11.23
CA SER A 10 -2.09 13.17 -12.60
C SER A 10 -2.03 14.69 -12.68
N ARG A 11 -1.29 15.25 -13.64
CA ARG A 11 -1.24 16.70 -13.85
C ARG A 11 -2.41 17.25 -14.66
N SER A 12 -3.12 16.40 -15.41
CA SER A 12 -4.24 16.82 -16.25
C SER A 12 -5.54 17.03 -15.47
N ILE A 13 -5.61 16.51 -14.25
CA ILE A 13 -6.81 16.54 -13.42
C ILE A 13 -6.77 17.75 -12.48
N SER A 14 -7.89 18.47 -12.39
CA SER A 14 -8.02 19.66 -11.56
C SER A 14 -7.88 19.34 -10.06
N TYR A 15 -7.36 20.30 -9.28
CA TYR A 15 -7.18 20.11 -7.84
C TYR A 15 -8.49 19.88 -7.07
N PRO A 16 -9.61 20.59 -7.36
CA PRO A 16 -10.88 20.32 -6.70
C PRO A 16 -11.36 18.88 -6.90
N PHE A 17 -11.25 18.33 -8.12
CA PHE A 17 -11.64 16.95 -8.40
C PHE A 17 -10.82 15.94 -7.60
N LYS A 18 -9.51 16.17 -7.43
CA LYS A 18 -8.65 15.33 -6.60
C LYS A 18 -9.06 15.33 -5.14
N LEU A 19 -9.47 16.47 -4.60
CA LEU A 19 -9.96 16.58 -3.22
C LEU A 19 -11.27 15.82 -3.04
N VAL A 20 -12.22 16.00 -3.95
CA VAL A 20 -13.50 15.26 -3.94
C VAL A 20 -13.26 13.76 -4.00
N LEU A 21 -12.38 13.30 -4.90
CA LEU A 21 -12.06 11.88 -4.99
C LEU A 21 -11.34 11.36 -3.74
N GLY A 22 -10.40 12.13 -3.17
CA GLY A 22 -9.73 11.75 -1.93
C GLY A 22 -10.69 11.64 -0.76
N PHE A 23 -11.64 12.57 -0.64
CA PHE A 23 -12.70 12.51 0.34
C PHE A 23 -13.62 11.30 0.12
N ALA A 24 -14.01 11.03 -1.13
CA ALA A 24 -14.83 9.86 -1.46
C ALA A 24 -14.15 8.54 -1.07
N VAL A 25 -12.84 8.39 -1.33
CA VAL A 25 -12.08 7.20 -0.92
C VAL A 25 -11.94 7.10 0.60
N LEU A 26 -11.76 8.22 1.31
CA LEU A 26 -11.74 8.21 2.78
C LEU A 26 -13.08 7.75 3.36
N VAL A 27 -14.20 8.26 2.83
CA VAL A 27 -15.55 7.85 3.22
C VAL A 27 -15.77 6.37 2.90
N GLU A 28 -15.39 5.91 1.71
CA GLU A 28 -15.46 4.49 1.31
C GLU A 28 -14.68 3.59 2.28
N MET A 29 -13.43 3.93 2.60
CA MET A 29 -12.61 3.15 3.53
C MET A 29 -13.20 3.13 4.94
N TYR A 30 -13.78 4.25 5.38
CA TYR A 30 -14.46 4.36 6.67
C TYR A 30 -15.73 3.49 6.72
N LEU A 31 -16.58 3.58 5.69
CA LEU A 31 -17.82 2.81 5.59
C LEU A 31 -17.55 1.30 5.46
N ASN A 32 -16.46 0.92 4.78
CA ASN A 32 -16.00 -0.47 4.70
C ASN A 32 -15.41 -0.99 6.03
N GLY A 33 -15.31 -0.16 7.07
CA GLY A 33 -14.71 -0.54 8.35
C GLY A 33 -13.21 -0.87 8.30
N SER A 34 -12.55 -0.60 7.16
CA SER A 34 -11.14 -0.97 6.93
C SER A 34 -10.21 0.02 7.63
N ARG A 35 -9.92 -0.21 8.91
CA ARG A 35 -9.03 0.63 9.72
C ARG A 35 -7.63 0.74 9.10
N THR A 36 -7.09 -0.36 8.61
CA THR A 36 -5.77 -0.41 7.95
C THR A 36 -5.78 0.32 6.61
N GLY A 37 -6.84 0.16 5.81
CA GLY A 37 -7.04 0.89 4.57
C GLY A 37 -7.17 2.40 4.80
N LEU A 38 -7.88 2.81 5.85
CA LEU A 38 -8.03 4.21 6.23
C LEU A 38 -6.68 4.84 6.61
N VAL A 39 -5.90 4.19 7.49
CA VAL A 39 -4.55 4.65 7.86
C VAL A 39 -3.66 4.74 6.62
N ALA A 40 -3.69 3.73 5.75
CA ALA A 40 -2.94 3.71 4.50
C ALA A 40 -3.27 4.90 3.59
N VAL A 41 -4.55 5.23 3.40
CA VAL A 41 -4.98 6.38 2.57
C VAL A 41 -4.56 7.70 3.21
N ILE A 42 -4.74 7.87 4.52
CA ILE A 42 -4.33 9.08 5.25
C ILE A 42 -2.82 9.29 5.11
N SER A 43 -2.03 8.25 5.37
CA SER A 43 -0.57 8.30 5.21
C SER A 43 -0.17 8.61 3.76
N ALA A 44 -0.83 8.00 2.79
CA ALA A 44 -0.56 8.26 1.38
C ALA A 44 -0.88 9.70 0.96
N MET A 45 -1.99 10.26 1.45
CA MET A 45 -2.32 11.67 1.24
C MET A 45 -1.30 12.59 1.91
N GLY A 46 -0.89 12.29 3.14
CA GLY A 46 0.15 13.03 3.86
C GLY A 46 1.46 13.06 3.08
N ILE A 47 1.96 11.90 2.64
CA ILE A 47 3.17 11.82 1.81
C ILE A 47 2.98 12.51 0.48
N PHE A 48 1.83 12.34 -0.17
CA PHE A 48 1.54 13.01 -1.45
C PHE A 48 1.67 14.52 -1.31
N VAL A 49 1.06 15.09 -0.28
CA VAL A 49 1.13 16.52 -0.05
C VAL A 49 2.56 16.94 0.28
N LEU A 50 3.23 16.31 1.25
CA LEU A 50 4.61 16.63 1.62
C LEU A 50 5.59 16.52 0.45
N ALA A 51 5.45 15.47 -0.38
CA ALA A 51 6.33 15.23 -1.52
C ALA A 51 6.03 16.14 -2.72
N SER A 52 4.80 16.65 -2.83
CA SER A 52 4.39 17.61 -3.88
C SER A 52 4.75 19.05 -3.52
N MET A 53 5.01 19.33 -2.24
CA MET A 53 5.46 20.63 -1.81
C MET A 53 6.94 20.81 -2.14
N SER A 54 7.23 21.85 -2.91
CA SER A 54 8.57 22.43 -2.89
C SER A 54 8.78 23.02 -1.49
N ILE A 55 9.82 22.55 -0.78
CA ILE A 55 10.12 22.89 0.63
C ILE A 55 10.32 24.41 0.84
N ASN A 56 10.35 25.21 -0.23
CA ASN A 56 10.68 26.63 -0.19
C ASN A 56 9.53 27.56 0.23
N ASN A 57 8.35 27.06 0.66
CA ASN A 57 7.26 27.93 1.14
C ASN A 57 6.63 27.43 2.46
N PRO A 58 7.11 27.90 3.63
CA PRO A 58 6.65 27.43 4.94
C PRO A 58 5.17 27.78 5.22
N GLY A 59 4.64 28.88 4.68
CA GLY A 59 3.25 29.27 4.87
C GLY A 59 2.26 28.29 4.23
N ARG A 60 2.65 27.63 3.13
CA ARG A 60 1.87 26.56 2.52
C ARG A 60 1.82 25.32 3.41
N LEU A 61 2.93 25.00 4.08
CA LEU A 61 3.05 23.84 4.96
C LEU A 61 2.16 23.99 6.19
N LEU A 62 2.16 25.19 6.80
CA LEU A 62 1.28 25.50 7.92
C LEU A 62 -0.21 25.36 7.58
N ARG A 63 -0.64 25.86 6.41
CA ARG A 63 -2.06 25.74 5.96
C ARG A 63 -2.48 24.28 5.78
N ILE A 64 -1.60 23.47 5.22
CA ILE A 64 -1.88 22.05 4.98
C ILE A 64 -1.89 21.27 6.29
N SER A 65 -0.90 21.47 7.16
CA SER A 65 -0.88 20.85 8.49
C SER A 65 -2.12 21.23 9.28
N GLY A 66 -2.56 22.49 9.20
CA GLY A 66 -3.82 22.95 9.77
C GLY A 66 -5.03 22.21 9.19
N MET A 67 -5.10 22.06 7.87
CA MET A 67 -6.19 21.33 7.20
C MET A 67 -6.22 19.85 7.58
N LEU A 68 -5.05 19.19 7.63
CA LEU A 68 -4.94 17.78 8.04
C LEU A 68 -5.32 17.59 9.51
N ALA A 69 -4.91 18.49 10.39
CA ALA A 69 -5.33 18.48 11.79
C ALA A 69 -6.85 18.64 11.91
N LEU A 70 -7.44 19.57 11.13
CA LEU A 70 -8.87 19.83 11.13
C LEU A 70 -9.68 18.63 10.61
N VAL A 71 -9.21 17.98 9.53
CA VAL A 71 -9.79 16.74 9.01
C VAL A 71 -9.67 15.60 10.03
N SER A 72 -8.52 15.46 10.69
CA SER A 72 -8.31 14.42 11.70
C SER A 72 -9.25 14.63 12.89
N VAL A 73 -9.39 15.87 13.38
CA VAL A 73 -10.35 16.23 14.42
C VAL A 73 -11.77 15.94 13.96
N ALA A 74 -12.15 16.31 12.73
CA ALA A 74 -13.49 16.02 12.20
C ALA A 74 -13.76 14.51 12.15
N CYS A 75 -12.81 13.69 11.69
CA CYS A 75 -12.94 12.23 11.66
C CYS A 75 -13.05 11.63 13.07
N ILE A 76 -12.25 12.10 14.04
CA ILE A 76 -12.32 11.65 15.43
C ILE A 76 -13.67 12.04 16.04
N THR A 77 -14.09 13.30 15.88
CA THR A 77 -15.37 13.78 16.39
C THR A 77 -16.53 13.02 15.76
N LEU A 78 -16.51 12.77 14.45
CA LEU A 78 -17.53 11.95 13.79
C LEU A 78 -17.54 10.52 14.34
N GLY A 79 -16.36 9.90 14.50
CA GLY A 79 -16.23 8.55 15.00
C GLY A 79 -16.61 8.37 16.47
N VAL A 80 -16.44 9.41 17.31
CA VAL A 80 -16.78 9.37 18.74
C VAL A 80 -18.24 9.77 18.97
N VAL A 81 -18.70 10.87 18.36
CA VAL A 81 -20.03 11.43 18.60
C VAL A 81 -21.12 10.62 17.90
N TYR A 82 -20.84 10.09 16.72
CA TYR A 82 -21.84 9.36 15.92
C TYR A 82 -21.62 7.85 15.94
N LYS A 83 -20.74 7.33 16.81
CA LYS A 83 -20.41 5.91 16.87
C LYS A 83 -21.65 5.03 16.90
N ASP A 84 -22.54 5.29 17.85
CA ASP A 84 -23.70 4.43 18.13
C ASP A 84 -24.75 4.52 17.01
N LYS A 85 -25.00 5.73 16.49
CA LYS A 85 -25.90 5.94 15.35
C LYS A 85 -25.36 5.36 14.05
N LEU A 86 -24.05 5.45 13.82
CA LEU A 86 -23.40 4.85 12.66
C LEU A 86 -23.41 3.33 12.74
N LEU A 87 -23.16 2.75 13.91
CA LEU A 87 -23.24 1.30 14.11
C LEU A 87 -24.66 0.78 13.87
N GLU A 88 -25.68 1.50 14.35
CA GLU A 88 -27.09 1.16 14.13
C GLU A 88 -27.51 1.31 12.66
N GLN A 89 -27.06 2.36 11.96
CA GLN A 89 -27.36 2.53 10.54
C GLN A 89 -26.58 1.56 9.63
N VAL A 90 -25.33 1.26 9.98
CA VAL A 90 -24.51 0.30 9.23
C VAL A 90 -25.09 -1.09 9.39
N SER A 91 -25.51 -1.51 10.59
CA SER A 91 -26.13 -2.81 10.81
C SER A 91 -27.46 -2.98 10.06
N GLN A 92 -28.23 -1.90 9.86
CA GLN A 92 -29.48 -1.90 9.10
C GLN A 92 -29.31 -1.64 7.59
N SER A 93 -28.08 -1.39 7.11
CA SER A 93 -27.86 -1.06 5.70
C SER A 93 -27.89 -2.30 4.81
N ARG A 94 -28.33 -2.16 3.56
CA ARG A 94 -28.19 -3.22 2.53
C ARG A 94 -26.73 -3.62 2.26
N VAL A 95 -25.76 -2.81 2.68
CA VAL A 95 -24.33 -3.15 2.64
C VAL A 95 -24.00 -4.15 3.75
N SER A 96 -24.57 -3.98 4.95
CA SER A 96 -24.55 -5.01 6.01
C SER A 96 -25.17 -6.31 5.50
N GLU A 97 -26.34 -6.27 4.86
CA GLU A 97 -26.95 -7.47 4.27
C GLU A 97 -26.12 -8.09 3.14
N LEU A 98 -25.43 -7.30 2.31
CA LEU A 98 -24.52 -7.81 1.26
C LEU A 98 -23.22 -8.39 1.85
N VAL A 99 -22.71 -7.79 2.92
CA VAL A 99 -21.57 -8.30 3.70
C VAL A 99 -21.97 -9.57 4.44
N ASP A 100 -23.17 -9.62 5.01
CA ASP A 100 -23.78 -10.79 5.64
C ASP A 100 -24.13 -11.88 4.61
N PHE A 101 -24.59 -11.53 3.42
CA PHE A 101 -24.84 -12.49 2.34
C PHE A 101 -23.51 -13.02 1.76
N ALA A 102 -22.45 -12.22 1.79
CA ALA A 102 -21.09 -12.67 1.47
C ALA A 102 -20.44 -13.48 2.61
N SER A 103 -20.80 -13.24 3.87
CA SER A 103 -20.21 -13.86 5.07
C SER A 103 -21.01 -15.05 5.63
N THR A 104 -22.29 -15.20 5.27
CA THR A 104 -23.17 -16.36 5.60
C THR A 104 -22.64 -17.67 5.03
N SER A 105 -21.61 -17.63 4.19
CA SER A 105 -20.71 -18.74 3.93
C SER A 105 -19.76 -19.03 5.11
N LYS A 106 -20.20 -18.99 6.38
CA LYS A 106 -19.35 -19.22 7.59
C LYS A 106 -17.88 -18.83 7.38
N LEU A 107 -17.64 -17.61 6.89
CA LEU A 107 -16.33 -17.00 7.02
C LEU A 107 -16.31 -16.48 8.45
N ASP A 108 -16.25 -17.42 9.39
CA ASP A 108 -15.87 -17.16 10.78
C ASP A 108 -14.73 -16.15 10.74
N ASP A 109 -14.84 -15.08 11.55
CA ASP A 109 -13.91 -14.05 12.06
C ASP A 109 -12.41 -14.03 11.66
N VAL A 110 -11.97 -14.74 10.62
CA VAL A 110 -10.60 -14.98 10.19
C VAL A 110 -10.06 -13.67 9.66
N GLY A 111 -9.12 -13.12 10.42
CA GLY A 111 -8.46 -11.87 10.11
C GLY A 111 -8.63 -10.80 11.18
N SER A 112 -9.32 -11.13 12.30
CA SER A 112 -9.36 -10.30 13.49
C SER A 112 -7.95 -10.05 14.03
N MET A 113 -7.76 -8.98 14.82
CA MET A 113 -6.47 -8.72 15.48
C MET A 113 -6.07 -9.88 16.41
N SER A 114 -7.05 -10.56 17.00
CA SER A 114 -6.83 -11.71 17.87
C SER A 114 -6.23 -12.88 17.10
N ASP A 115 -6.76 -13.23 15.93
CA ASP A 115 -6.21 -14.34 15.12
C ASP A 115 -4.80 -14.03 14.65
N ARG A 116 -4.53 -12.75 14.35
CA ARG A 116 -3.18 -12.32 13.99
C ARG A 116 -2.22 -12.52 15.16
N LEU A 117 -2.60 -12.14 16.37
CA LEU A 117 -1.75 -12.35 17.55
C LEU A 117 -1.54 -13.85 17.83
N ASP A 118 -2.58 -14.67 17.76
CA ASP A 118 -2.45 -16.13 17.95
C ASP A 118 -1.57 -16.77 16.86
N LEU A 119 -1.68 -16.32 15.61
CA LEU A 119 -0.80 -16.75 14.53
C LEU A 119 0.66 -16.38 14.84
N TRP A 120 0.92 -15.17 15.34
CA TRP A 120 2.26 -14.74 15.73
C TRP A 120 2.83 -15.61 16.85
N ASP A 121 2.07 -15.86 17.90
CA ASP A 121 2.50 -16.69 19.03
C ASP A 121 2.83 -18.12 18.57
N ARG A 122 2.03 -18.69 17.67
CA ARG A 122 2.28 -20.04 17.13
C ARG A 122 3.50 -20.09 16.23
N VAL A 123 3.69 -19.09 15.37
CA VAL A 123 4.90 -19.01 14.56
C VAL A 123 6.11 -18.84 15.46
N ALA A 124 6.05 -18.00 16.50
CA ALA A 124 7.13 -17.83 17.47
C ALA A 124 7.49 -19.16 18.15
N ILE A 125 6.50 -19.91 18.67
CA ILE A 125 6.71 -21.23 19.29
C ILE A 125 7.37 -22.22 18.31
N LYS A 126 7.03 -22.17 17.02
CA LYS A 126 7.66 -23.04 16.01
C LYS A 126 9.07 -22.56 15.65
N VAL A 127 9.29 -21.25 15.53
CA VAL A 127 10.59 -20.63 15.25
C VAL A 127 11.57 -20.88 16.39
N ASP A 128 11.12 -20.92 17.64
CA ASP A 128 11.97 -21.25 18.80
C ASP A 128 12.55 -22.68 18.72
N LYS A 129 11.93 -23.54 17.90
CA LYS A 129 12.37 -24.93 17.65
C LYS A 129 13.18 -25.07 16.38
N PHE A 130 13.48 -23.99 15.66
CA PHE A 130 14.31 -24.02 14.47
C PHE A 130 15.76 -24.31 14.87
N ASP A 131 16.37 -25.28 14.19
CA ASP A 131 17.82 -25.44 14.23
C ASP A 131 18.52 -24.35 13.40
N MET A 132 19.85 -24.34 13.39
CA MET A 132 20.62 -23.33 12.64
C MET A 132 20.29 -23.33 11.14
N PHE A 133 19.95 -24.48 10.56
CA PHE A 133 19.63 -24.59 9.13
C PHE A 133 18.25 -24.00 8.85
N ASP A 134 17.26 -24.35 9.67
CA ASP A 134 15.90 -23.79 9.63
C ASP A 134 15.91 -22.26 9.81
N GLN A 135 16.73 -21.72 10.72
CA GLN A 135 16.85 -20.26 10.88
C GLN A 135 17.39 -19.58 9.60
N MET A 136 18.26 -20.26 8.85
CA MET A 136 18.87 -19.69 7.65
C MET A 136 17.98 -19.81 6.42
N PHE A 137 17.37 -20.97 6.21
CA PHE A 137 16.66 -21.32 4.98
C PHE A 137 15.15 -21.50 5.14
N GLY A 138 14.65 -21.47 6.38
CA GLY A 138 13.24 -21.68 6.70
C GLY A 138 12.80 -23.13 6.53
N ARG A 139 11.48 -23.35 6.67
CA ARG A 139 10.84 -24.67 6.57
C ARG A 139 10.33 -25.02 5.17
N GLY A 140 10.61 -24.18 4.18
CA GLY A 140 10.17 -24.35 2.80
C GLY A 140 8.84 -23.69 2.48
N LEU A 141 8.61 -23.49 1.18
CA LEU A 141 7.38 -22.92 0.61
C LEU A 141 6.20 -23.85 0.94
N THR A 142 5.06 -23.30 1.37
CA THR A 142 3.82 -24.00 1.81
C THR A 142 3.79 -24.55 3.24
N SER A 143 4.84 -24.38 4.03
CA SER A 143 4.83 -24.73 5.46
C SER A 143 3.82 -23.91 6.27
N GLY A 144 3.30 -22.80 5.74
CA GLY A 144 2.20 -22.05 6.35
C GLY A 144 0.92 -22.88 6.56
N VAL A 145 0.67 -23.92 5.76
CA VAL A 145 -0.46 -24.85 5.98
C VAL A 145 -0.33 -25.55 7.35
N GLU A 146 0.89 -25.92 7.75
CA GLU A 146 1.16 -26.65 8.99
C GLU A 146 0.94 -25.79 10.24
N VAL A 147 1.20 -24.48 10.12
CA VAL A 147 0.89 -23.52 11.20
C VAL A 147 -0.62 -23.31 11.28
N ALA A 148 -1.27 -23.17 10.12
CA ALA A 148 -2.71 -23.00 10.02
C ALA A 148 -3.51 -24.21 10.52
N SER A 149 -3.06 -25.43 10.24
CA SER A 149 -3.73 -26.66 10.70
C SER A 149 -3.71 -26.80 12.22
N GLY A 150 -2.71 -26.22 12.89
CA GLY A 150 -2.62 -26.20 14.35
C GLY A 150 -3.64 -25.27 15.04
N LEU A 151 -4.28 -24.36 14.29
CA LEU A 151 -5.31 -23.45 14.79
C LEU A 151 -6.69 -24.12 14.94
N GLY A 152 -6.83 -25.39 14.56
CA GLY A 152 -8.15 -26.04 14.48
C GLY A 152 -9.02 -25.48 13.35
N ILE A 153 -8.46 -24.62 12.49
CA ILE A 153 -9.08 -24.15 11.25
C ILE A 153 -8.98 -25.30 10.23
N HIS A 154 -9.76 -26.35 10.47
CA HIS A 154 -9.91 -27.50 9.57
C HIS A 154 -10.91 -27.25 8.45
N ASN A 155 -11.31 -26.00 8.22
CA ASN A 155 -12.14 -25.65 7.08
C ASN A 155 -11.31 -25.84 5.80
N ALA A 156 -11.47 -27.01 5.17
CA ALA A 156 -10.85 -27.41 3.91
C ALA A 156 -11.11 -26.41 2.75
N SER A 157 -11.98 -25.42 2.96
CA SER A 157 -12.31 -24.33 2.04
C SER A 157 -11.38 -23.12 2.16
N VAL A 158 -10.62 -22.95 3.26
CA VAL A 158 -9.74 -21.78 3.45
C VAL A 158 -8.34 -22.10 2.93
N SER A 159 -8.00 -21.57 1.76
CA SER A 159 -6.65 -21.68 1.18
C SER A 159 -5.60 -21.24 2.21
N ALA A 160 -4.63 -22.11 2.53
CA ALA A 160 -3.58 -21.82 3.51
C ALA A 160 -2.79 -20.53 3.22
N ASN A 161 -2.71 -20.13 1.95
CA ASN A 161 -2.10 -18.86 1.53
C ASN A 161 -2.86 -17.63 2.03
N ARG A 162 -4.15 -17.77 2.39
CA ARG A 162 -4.97 -16.70 2.96
C ARG A 162 -4.82 -16.58 4.46
N ILE A 163 -4.39 -17.62 5.16
CA ILE A 163 -4.35 -17.65 6.63
C ILE A 163 -3.16 -16.84 7.16
N PHE A 164 -2.05 -16.80 6.42
CA PHE A 164 -0.92 -15.93 6.72
C PHE A 164 -1.18 -14.49 6.28
N HIS A 165 -1.92 -13.76 7.11
CA HIS A 165 -2.16 -12.32 6.99
C HIS A 165 -0.95 -11.48 7.40
N ASN A 166 0.28 -11.95 7.15
CA ASN A 166 1.51 -11.21 7.43
C ASN A 166 2.65 -11.74 6.57
N GLU A 167 2.99 -11.03 5.51
CA GLU A 167 4.00 -11.47 4.55
C GLU A 167 5.41 -11.49 5.18
N TYR A 168 5.70 -10.60 6.13
CA TYR A 168 7.00 -10.55 6.83
C TYR A 168 7.23 -11.83 7.64
N LEU A 169 6.24 -12.21 8.44
CA LEU A 169 6.28 -13.40 9.29
C LEU A 169 6.31 -14.68 8.44
N ARG A 170 5.51 -14.71 7.38
CA ARG A 170 5.48 -15.84 6.43
C ARG A 170 6.83 -16.03 5.75
N ILE A 171 7.44 -14.96 5.23
CA ILE A 171 8.74 -15.05 4.55
C ILE A 171 9.82 -15.55 5.50
N TYR A 172 9.85 -15.06 6.74
CA TYR A 172 10.82 -15.56 7.72
C TYR A 172 10.61 -17.04 8.04
N TYR A 173 9.36 -17.46 8.27
CA TYR A 173 9.04 -18.84 8.59
C TYR A 173 9.32 -19.80 7.41
N GLU A 174 8.93 -19.43 6.19
CA GLU A 174 9.07 -20.27 5.00
C GLU A 174 10.49 -20.26 4.41
N LEU A 175 11.21 -19.14 4.48
CA LEU A 175 12.47 -18.93 3.76
C LEU A 175 13.65 -18.48 4.66
N GLY A 176 13.43 -18.38 5.98
CA GLY A 176 14.45 -18.02 6.95
C GLY A 176 15.00 -16.61 6.77
N ILE A 177 16.19 -16.38 7.33
CA ILE A 177 16.92 -15.12 7.22
C ILE A 177 17.26 -14.81 5.75
N VAL A 178 17.58 -15.81 4.93
CA VAL A 178 17.91 -15.58 3.50
C VAL A 178 16.71 -14.97 2.77
N GLY A 179 15.51 -15.53 2.95
CA GLY A 179 14.28 -14.97 2.38
C GLY A 179 13.98 -13.57 2.90
N LEU A 180 14.17 -13.34 4.20
CA LEU A 180 13.98 -12.02 4.81
C LEU A 180 14.92 -10.97 4.19
N LEU A 181 16.19 -11.29 3.97
CA LEU A 181 17.17 -10.40 3.33
C LEU A 181 16.78 -10.07 1.89
N ILE A 182 16.32 -11.06 1.12
CA ILE A 182 15.81 -10.86 -0.25
C ILE A 182 14.60 -9.91 -0.22
N PHE A 183 13.67 -10.14 0.70
CA PHE A 183 12.47 -9.33 0.84
C PHE A 183 12.77 -7.89 1.27
N VAL A 184 13.64 -7.68 2.26
CA VAL A 184 14.10 -6.36 2.68
C VAL A 184 14.80 -5.64 1.52
N SER A 185 15.62 -6.37 0.75
CA SER A 185 16.28 -5.82 -0.45
C SER A 185 15.27 -5.41 -1.51
N PHE A 186 14.23 -6.22 -1.74
CA PHE A 186 13.13 -5.89 -2.64
C PHE A 186 12.40 -4.62 -2.20
N VAL A 187 12.04 -4.52 -0.91
CA VAL A 187 11.43 -3.31 -0.33
C VAL A 187 12.34 -2.09 -0.51
N ALA A 188 13.64 -2.22 -0.23
CA ALA A 188 14.61 -1.15 -0.41
C ALA A 188 14.70 -0.70 -1.88
N VAL A 189 14.72 -1.64 -2.82
CA VAL A 189 14.72 -1.35 -4.27
C VAL A 189 13.47 -0.57 -4.67
N ILE A 190 12.29 -0.94 -4.16
CA ILE A 190 11.05 -0.20 -4.43
C ILE A 190 11.14 1.23 -3.89
N ILE A 191 11.63 1.43 -2.66
CA ILE A 191 11.80 2.76 -2.07
C ILE A 191 12.76 3.60 -2.93
N LEU A 192 13.93 3.06 -3.26
CA LEU A 192 14.93 3.74 -4.10
C LEU A 192 14.38 4.05 -5.50
N PHE A 193 13.63 3.12 -6.09
CA PHE A 193 12.99 3.33 -7.39
C PHE A 193 11.93 4.43 -7.32
N SER A 194 11.07 4.44 -6.30
CA SER A 194 10.07 5.50 -6.09
C SER A 194 10.71 6.89 -5.99
N TRP A 195 11.88 6.98 -5.36
CA TRP A 195 12.64 8.21 -5.27
C TRP A 195 13.26 8.63 -6.61
N LYS A 196 13.76 7.68 -7.40
CA LYS A 196 14.22 7.93 -8.78
C LYS A 196 13.08 8.43 -9.67
N VAL A 197 11.88 7.84 -9.56
CA VAL A 197 10.66 8.30 -10.26
C VAL A 197 10.35 9.74 -9.87
N LYS A 198 10.33 10.06 -8.57
CA LYS A 198 10.12 11.43 -8.07
C LYS A 198 11.13 12.41 -8.67
N LYS A 199 12.43 12.12 -8.58
CA LYS A 199 13.48 13.03 -9.06
C LYS A 199 13.44 13.23 -10.58
N ARG A 200 13.22 12.15 -11.35
CA ARG A 200 13.32 12.18 -12.82
C ARG A 200 12.02 12.60 -13.50
N ALA A 201 10.90 12.01 -13.11
CA ALA A 201 9.59 12.28 -13.70
C ALA A 201 8.81 13.39 -12.97
N LYS A 202 9.30 13.86 -11.82
CA LYS A 202 8.56 14.80 -10.95
C LYS A 202 7.16 14.27 -10.64
N ASN A 203 7.05 12.97 -10.37
CA ASN A 203 5.82 12.27 -10.04
C ASN A 203 6.00 11.54 -8.70
N VAL A 204 5.02 11.69 -7.80
CA VAL A 204 5.08 11.18 -6.43
C VAL A 204 4.18 9.97 -6.20
N ALA A 205 3.49 9.46 -7.22
CA ALA A 205 2.48 8.40 -7.10
C ALA A 205 3.00 7.19 -6.34
N LEU A 206 4.11 6.60 -6.83
CA LEU A 206 4.69 5.42 -6.20
C LEU A 206 5.14 5.69 -4.77
N LEU A 207 5.75 6.86 -4.51
CA LEU A 207 6.24 7.23 -3.19
C LEU A 207 5.08 7.38 -2.18
N SER A 208 3.99 8.03 -2.59
CA SER A 208 2.78 8.17 -1.79
C SER A 208 2.05 6.84 -1.57
N PHE A 209 2.22 5.88 -2.48
CA PHE A 209 1.61 4.56 -2.35
C PHE A 209 2.30 3.66 -1.32
N LEU A 210 3.59 3.88 -1.04
CA LEU A 210 4.39 2.98 -0.21
C LEU A 210 3.81 2.67 1.18
N PRO A 211 3.29 3.63 1.96
CA PRO A 211 2.72 3.31 3.27
C PRO A 211 1.56 2.32 3.17
N GLY A 212 0.68 2.52 2.18
CA GLY A 212 -0.44 1.61 1.96
C GLY A 212 0.01 0.26 1.44
N PHE A 213 1.02 0.23 0.57
CA PHE A 213 1.65 -1.01 0.13
C PHE A 213 2.26 -1.79 1.29
N PHE A 214 3.01 -1.14 2.20
CA PHE A 214 3.60 -1.82 3.36
C PHE A 214 2.56 -2.27 4.37
N ALA A 215 1.54 -1.46 4.62
CA ALA A 215 0.39 -1.86 5.44
C ALA A 215 -0.33 -3.06 4.82
N PHE A 216 -0.46 -3.08 3.49
CA PHE A 216 -1.03 -4.21 2.75
C PHE A 216 -0.20 -5.48 2.95
N LEU A 217 1.14 -5.43 2.83
CA LEU A 217 2.00 -6.59 3.11
C LEU A 217 1.91 -7.09 4.55
N SER A 218 1.52 -6.23 5.51
CA SER A 218 1.31 -6.62 6.91
C SER A 218 -0.01 -7.34 7.16
N VAL A 219 -0.93 -7.37 6.19
CA VAL A 219 -2.29 -7.93 6.35
C VAL A 219 -2.67 -8.92 5.25
N GLU A 220 -1.96 -8.91 4.13
CA GLU A 220 -2.27 -9.67 2.93
C GLU A 220 -1.01 -10.27 2.32
N ASN A 221 -1.21 -11.42 1.68
CA ASN A 221 -0.16 -12.15 0.99
C ASN A 221 -0.07 -11.68 -0.46
N ILE A 222 1.13 -11.28 -0.91
CA ILE A 222 1.30 -10.69 -2.24
C ILE A 222 0.94 -11.66 -3.37
N LEU A 223 1.18 -12.96 -3.17
CA LEU A 223 0.83 -14.00 -4.14
C LEU A 223 -0.68 -14.21 -4.21
N SER A 224 -1.35 -14.24 -3.06
CA SER A 224 -2.82 -14.32 -2.97
C SER A 224 -3.49 -13.06 -3.55
N ALA A 225 -2.86 -11.90 -3.37
CA ALA A 225 -3.35 -10.62 -3.84
C ALA A 225 -3.34 -10.45 -5.36
N SER A 226 -2.49 -11.19 -6.08
CA SER A 226 -2.25 -11.02 -7.52
C SER A 226 -3.50 -11.07 -8.40
N GLY A 227 -4.54 -11.78 -7.96
CA GLY A 227 -5.82 -11.89 -8.68
C GLY A 227 -6.94 -11.00 -8.15
N ASN A 228 -6.72 -10.23 -7.08
CA ASN A 228 -7.77 -9.40 -6.47
C ASN A 228 -7.60 -7.91 -6.81
N ALA A 229 -8.61 -7.11 -6.47
CA ALA A 229 -8.62 -5.66 -6.73
C ALA A 229 -7.43 -4.93 -6.08
N GLY A 230 -6.94 -5.42 -4.94
CA GLY A 230 -5.75 -4.90 -4.27
C GLY A 230 -4.47 -5.10 -5.10
N GLY A 231 -4.22 -6.32 -5.57
CA GLY A 231 -3.09 -6.63 -6.44
C GLY A 231 -3.13 -5.89 -7.76
N ILE A 232 -4.30 -5.80 -8.40
CA ILE A 232 -4.50 -4.98 -9.62
C ILE A 232 -4.15 -3.51 -9.33
N GLY A 233 -4.59 -2.98 -8.18
CA GLY A 233 -4.26 -1.62 -7.75
C GLY A 233 -2.76 -1.39 -7.58
N ILE A 234 -2.04 -2.34 -7.01
CA ILE A 234 -0.57 -2.32 -6.89
C ILE A 234 0.05 -2.28 -8.29
N LEU A 235 -0.30 -3.23 -9.16
CA LEU A 235 0.23 -3.34 -10.51
C LEU A 235 0.02 -2.06 -11.33
N LEU A 236 -1.14 -1.44 -11.22
CA LEU A 236 -1.45 -0.18 -11.91
C LEU A 236 -0.53 0.97 -11.47
N VAL A 237 -0.30 1.13 -10.16
CA VAL A 237 0.57 2.20 -9.63
C VAL A 237 2.02 2.00 -10.08
N PHE A 238 2.51 0.75 -10.04
CA PHE A 238 3.86 0.40 -10.49
C PHE A 238 4.02 0.62 -12.00
N SER A 239 3.05 0.17 -12.80
CA SER A 239 3.05 0.32 -14.26
C SER A 239 3.03 1.78 -14.67
N TYR A 240 2.14 2.58 -14.06
CA TYR A 240 2.03 4.02 -14.31
C TYR A 240 3.33 4.75 -13.98
N SER A 241 3.93 4.44 -12.82
CA SER A 241 5.17 5.09 -12.37
C SER A 241 6.38 4.73 -13.23
N THR A 242 6.44 3.47 -13.70
CA THR A 242 7.47 2.98 -14.62
C THR A 242 7.35 3.65 -15.99
N TYR A 243 6.12 3.73 -16.52
CA TYR A 243 5.84 4.43 -17.78
C TYR A 243 6.32 5.88 -17.74
N LEU A 244 5.98 6.63 -16.67
CA LEU A 244 6.40 8.02 -16.52
C LEU A 244 7.92 8.18 -16.38
N TYR A 245 8.58 7.25 -15.69
CA TYR A 245 10.03 7.25 -15.55
C TYR A 245 10.73 7.07 -16.91
N GLU A 246 10.29 6.11 -17.72
CA GLU A 246 10.86 5.85 -19.04
C GLU A 246 10.57 7.01 -20.02
N GLN A 247 9.37 7.59 -19.97
CA GLN A 247 9.04 8.77 -20.76
C GLN A 247 9.96 9.95 -20.40
N ALA A 248 10.18 10.21 -19.11
CA ALA A 248 11.08 11.27 -18.65
C ALA A 248 12.54 11.02 -19.07
N LYS A 249 13.00 9.76 -19.01
CA LYS A 249 14.33 9.35 -19.47
C LYS A 249 14.53 9.60 -20.97
N ARG A 250 13.55 9.22 -21.80
CA ARG A 250 13.58 9.46 -23.27
C ARG A 250 13.63 10.95 -23.61
N ASN A 251 12.83 11.78 -22.92
CA ASN A 251 12.80 13.21 -23.15
C ASN A 251 14.12 13.92 -22.75
N GLN A 252 14.78 13.45 -21.68
CA GLN A 252 16.12 13.94 -21.32
C GLN A 252 17.16 13.61 -22.39
N GLY A 253 17.09 12.42 -23.00
CA GLY A 253 17.97 12.02 -24.09
C GLY A 253 17.84 12.90 -25.33
N LYS A 254 16.61 13.20 -25.76
CA LYS A 254 16.33 14.08 -26.90
C LYS A 254 16.91 15.49 -26.70
N ASN A 255 16.65 16.10 -25.54
CA ASN A 255 17.16 17.43 -25.21
C ASN A 255 18.70 17.52 -25.23
N LEU A 256 19.41 16.42 -24.92
CA LEU A 256 20.87 16.37 -24.98
C LEU A 256 21.39 16.26 -26.43
N VAL A 257 20.69 15.51 -27.29
CA VAL A 257 21.02 15.39 -28.71
C VAL A 257 20.81 16.75 -29.40
N ASP A 258 19.66 17.38 -29.18
CA ASP A 258 19.33 18.68 -29.78
C ASP A 258 20.35 19.75 -29.36
N LYS A 259 20.70 19.82 -28.07
CA LYS A 259 21.74 20.74 -27.58
C LYS A 259 23.10 20.51 -28.23
N LYS A 260 23.48 19.26 -28.50
CA LYS A 260 24.75 18.94 -29.19
C LYS A 260 24.72 19.35 -30.66
N LEU A 261 23.59 19.15 -31.34
CA LEU A 261 23.41 19.58 -32.74
C LEU A 261 23.54 21.10 -32.86
N TYR A 262 22.82 21.86 -32.01
CA TYR A 262 22.92 23.33 -32.00
C TYR A 262 24.33 23.84 -31.63
N ALA A 263 25.03 23.18 -30.72
CA ALA A 263 26.40 23.55 -30.36
C ALA A 263 27.41 23.30 -31.49
N ASN A 264 27.14 22.33 -32.38
CA ASN A 264 27.97 22.08 -33.55
C ASN A 264 27.66 23.09 -34.67
N GLU A 265 26.38 23.39 -34.93
CA GLU A 265 26.00 24.40 -35.93
C GLU A 265 26.56 25.80 -35.61
N SER A 266 26.58 26.19 -34.34
CA SER A 266 27.17 27.48 -33.93
C SER A 266 28.68 27.53 -34.14
N ARG A 267 29.39 26.39 -33.99
CA ARG A 267 30.82 26.30 -34.30
C ARG A 267 31.08 26.39 -35.80
N TYR A 268 30.26 25.76 -36.64
CA TYR A 268 30.38 25.87 -38.09
C TYR A 268 30.09 27.28 -38.63
N LYS A 269 29.19 28.05 -37.99
CA LYS A 269 28.93 29.44 -38.38
C LYS A 269 30.01 30.44 -37.93
N ALA A 270 30.85 30.05 -36.98
CA ALA A 270 31.90 30.91 -36.43
C ALA A 270 33.28 30.69 -37.08
N ALA A 271 33.43 29.64 -37.87
CA ALA A 271 34.62 29.32 -38.65
C ALA A 271 34.46 29.82 -40.09
#